data_AF-A0A1D1W189-F1
#
_entry.id   AF-A0A1D1W189-F1
#
_cell.length_a   1.000
_cell.length_b   1.000
_cell.length_c   1.000
_cell.angle_alpha   90.00
_cell.angle_beta   90.00
_cell.angle_gamma   90.00
#
_symmetry.space_group_name_H-M   'P 1'
#
loop_
_entity.id
_entity.type
_entity.pdbx_description
1 polymer ?
#
loop_
_entity_poly.entity_id
_entity_poly.type
_entity_poly.pdbx_seq_one_letter_code
_entity_poly.pdbx_strand_id
1 'polypeptide(L)' 'MPELLSQFSNLQQYHQHMMGLKGVNEFITSDRNPKAFNGPSAKWGAGAA' A
#
# COMPACT_ATOMS: atom_id res chain seq x y z
N MET A 1 3.83 6.42 5.41
CA MET A 1 4.43 6.81 4.12
C MET A 1 5.93 6.77 4.28
N PRO A 2 6.68 6.00 3.46
CA PRO A 2 8.13 5.94 3.57
C PRO A 2 8.77 7.32 3.30
N GLU A 3 9.95 7.52 3.88
CA GLU A 3 10.69 8.79 3.89
C GLU A 3 10.88 9.41 2.49
N LEU A 4 10.99 8.58 1.45
CA LEU A 4 11.10 9.00 0.05
C LEU A 4 9.97 9.94 -0.40
N LEU A 5 8.74 9.69 0.05
CA LEU A 5 7.56 10.46 -0.38
C LEU A 5 7.25 11.64 0.53
N SER A 6 8.06 11.85 1.59
CA SER A 6 7.87 12.92 2.56
C SER A 6 7.97 14.33 1.95
N GLN A 7 8.72 14.45 0.84
CA GLN A 7 9.01 15.72 0.17
C GLN A 7 7.90 16.17 -0.79
N PHE A 8 6.94 15.30 -1.10
CA PHE A 8 5.90 15.55 -2.11
C PHE A 8 4.51 15.57 -1.48
N SER A 9 4.10 16.74 -1.00
CA SER A 9 2.83 16.92 -0.27
C SER A 9 1.59 16.53 -1.09
N ASN A 10 1.60 16.78 -2.40
CA ASN A 10 0.53 16.37 -3.31
C ASN A 10 0.38 14.85 -3.38
N LEU A 11 1.48 14.09 -3.42
CA LEU A 11 1.44 12.63 -3.43
C LEU A 11 0.95 12.06 -2.10
N GLN A 12 1.26 12.71 -0.98
CA GLN A 12 0.73 12.33 0.34
C GLN A 12 -0.77 12.54 0.43
N GLN A 13 -1.25 13.72 0.00
CA GLN A 13 -2.68 14.04 -0.02
C GLN A 13 -3.44 13.10 -0.95
N TYR A 14 -2.88 12.80 -2.13
CA TYR A 14 -3.46 11.84 -3.06
C TYR A 14 -3.59 10.45 -2.43
N HIS A 15 -2.53 9.94 -1.80
CA HIS A 15 -2.57 8.65 -1.11
C HIS A 15 -3.63 8.64 0.01
N GLN A 16 -3.66 9.66 0.87
CA GLN A 16 -4.67 9.78 1.93
C GLN A 16 -6.09 9.79 1.37
N HIS A 17 -6.32 10.53 0.28
CA HIS A 17 -7.60 10.57 -0.40
C HIS A 17 -8.01 9.19 -0.92
N MET A 18 -7.12 8.49 -1.64
CA MET A 18 -7.40 7.15 -2.19
C MET A 18 -7.71 6.13 -1.08
N MET A 19 -6.97 6.17 0.03
CA MET A 19 -7.20 5.27 1.17
C MET A 19 -8.50 5.58 1.92
N GLY A 20 -9.03 6.80 1.80
CA GLY A 20 -10.31 7.20 2.37
C GLY A 20 -11.53 6.80 1.56
N LEU A 21 -11.36 6.33 0.32
CA LEU A 21 -12.47 5.86 -0.50
C LEU A 21 -13.06 4.58 0.08
N LYS A 22 -14.39 4.52 0.26
CA LYS A 22 -15.08 3.40 0.93
C LYS A 22 -14.65 2.02 0.41
N GLY A 23 -14.75 1.78 -0.90
CA GLY A 23 -14.41 0.48 -1.50
C GLY A 23 -12.92 0.13 -1.41
N VAL A 24 -12.03 1.14 -1.43
CA VAL A 24 -10.60 0.93 -1.23
C VAL A 24 -10.35 0.52 0.21
N ASN A 25 -10.90 1.25 1.18
CA ASN A 25 -10.78 0.96 2.59
C ASN A 25 -11.32 -0.44 2.95
N GLU A 26 -12.47 -0.81 2.40
CA GLU A 26 -13.05 -2.16 2.55
C GLU A 26 -12.12 -3.26 1.99
N PHE A 27 -11.44 -3.01 0.87
CA PHE A 27 -10.51 -3.98 0.30
C PHE A 27 -9.24 -4.12 1.16
N ILE A 28 -8.57 -3.00 1.48
CA ILE A 28 -7.27 -3.00 2.17
C ILE A 28 -7.35 -3.55 3.59
N THR A 29 -8.52 -3.48 4.24
CA THR A 29 -8.76 -4.02 5.59
C THR A 29 -9.26 -5.46 5.56
N SER A 30 -9.57 -6.02 4.39
CA SER A 30 -10.01 -7.40 4.24
C SER A 30 -8.85 -8.39 4.07
N ASP A 31 -9.12 -9.67 4.30
CA ASP A 31 -8.15 -10.77 4.07
C ASP A 31 -7.74 -10.94 2.60
N ARG A 32 -8.44 -10.28 1.67
CA ARG A 32 -8.10 -10.25 0.25
C ARG A 32 -6.90 -9.36 -0.06
N ASN A 33 -6.53 -8.47 0.86
CA ASN A 33 -5.38 -7.60 0.67
C ASN A 33 -4.08 -8.42 0.80
N PRO A 34 -3.28 -8.54 -0.27
CA PRO A 34 -2.06 -9.35 -0.22
C PRO A 34 -1.08 -8.78 0.80
N LYS A 35 -0.53 -9.66 1.65
CA LYS A 35 0.50 -9.29 2.64
C LYS A 35 1.86 -9.00 2.00
N ALA A 36 2.09 -9.53 0.80
CA ALA A 36 3.31 -9.37 0.02
C ALA A 36 3.10 -8.32 -1.08
N PHE A 37 4.12 -7.49 -1.31
CA PHE A 37 4.11 -6.57 -2.46
C PHE A 37 4.43 -7.30 -3.77
N ASN A 38 5.33 -8.27 -3.72
CA ASN A 38 5.80 -9.02 -4.88
C ASN A 38 5.55 -10.53 -4.70
N GLY A 39 5.73 -11.28 -5.78
CA GLY A 39 5.59 -12.74 -5.77
C GLY A 39 6.62 -13.46 -4.88
N PRO A 40 6.39 -14.74 -4.53
CA PRO A 40 7.20 -15.46 -3.53
C PRO A 40 8.67 -15.62 -3.91
N SER A 41 9.01 -15.62 -5.20
CA SER A 41 10.38 -15.76 -5.70
C SER A 41 11.14 -14.42 -5.82
N ALA A 42 10.51 -13.31 -5.44
CA ALA A 42 11.13 -12.00 -5.56
C ALA A 42 12.25 -11.79 -4.52
N LYS A 43 13.37 -11.19 -4.95
CA LYS A 43 14.49 -10.85 -4.06
C LYS A 43 14.15 -9.76 -3.03
N TRP A 44 13.13 -8.95 -3.30
CA TRP A 44 12.66 -7.88 -2.44
C TRP A 44 11.14 -7.84 -2.45
N GLY A 45 10.52 -7.56 -1.31
CA GLY A 45 9.07 -7.44 -1.18
C GLY A 45 8.29 -8.75 -1.32
N ALA A 46 8.98 -9.90 -1.37
CA ALA A 46 8.35 -11.19 -1.10
C ALA A 46 7.80 -11.16 0.34
N GLY A 47 6.58 -11.67 0.55
CA GLY A 47 6.01 -11.80 1.88
C GLY A 47 6.75 -12.85 2.71
N ALA A 48 6.48 -12.89 4.01
CA ALA A 48 6.89 -14.04 4.82
C ALA A 48 6.33 -15.32 4.18
N ALA A 49 7.21 -16.30 3.95
CA ALA A 49 6.81 -17.64 3.53
C ALA A 49 5.90 -18.29 4.58
#